data_AF-A0A7Z9I9C0-F1
#
_entry.id   AF-A0A7Z9I9C0-F1
#
_cell.length_a   1.000
_cell.length_b   1.000
_cell.length_c   1.000
_cell.angle_alpha   90.00
_cell.angle_beta   90.00
_cell.angle_gamma   90.00
#
_symmetry.space_group_name_H-M   'P 1'
#
loop_
_entity.id
_entity.type
_entity.pdbx_description
1 polymer ?
#
loop_
_entity_poly.entity_id
_entity_poly.type
_entity_poly.pdbx_seq_one_letter_code
_entity_poly.pdbx_strand_id
1 'polypeptide(L)'
;MATIDNLQYTTPLSAGAPNSICIEGARVHNLKDVSVVIPRGQLVVITGPSGSGKSSLAFDTLYAEGQRQYIESLSVYARQFLHQMSRPDVDTISGLQPTICIDQRVGIQNPRSTVATVTEIYDHLRLLLARLGTPMCFECGEAIRQQSKEEIHEAIMSMPVGTKAMIMAPMVRGKRGQHREVLEKIRKLGFVRARINGRVFDVESFPELEPRKIHQIDAIIDRVIIRPNVQSRIGESVKLALQHGEGLLTLCSRHVPADAAESEGEWIDTLFSSLYACPSCGINYEEIEPRTFSFNSPYGACADCTGLGQSQQFDCELICPDLSLSLEAGAL
;
A
#
# COMPACT_ATOMS: atom_id res chain seq x y z
N MET A 1 -45.30 10.66 15.07
CA MET A 1 -46.49 10.90 14.21
C MET A 1 -47.14 12.18 14.69
N ALA A 2 -46.89 13.29 13.98
CA ALA A 2 -47.68 14.51 14.11
C ALA A 2 -48.44 14.65 12.79
N THR A 3 -49.75 14.50 12.85
CA THR A 3 -50.68 14.64 11.73
C THR A 3 -50.76 16.11 11.30
N ILE A 4 -50.68 16.34 9.99
CA ILE A 4 -50.69 17.67 9.33
C ILE A 4 -52.15 18.17 9.23
N ASP A 5 -52.89 18.19 10.35
CA ASP A 5 -54.29 18.66 10.35
C ASP A 5 -54.56 19.76 11.39
N ASN A 6 -53.52 20.40 11.95
CA ASN A 6 -53.71 21.54 12.84
C ASN A 6 -52.54 22.54 12.86
N LEU A 7 -51.88 22.75 11.73
CA LEU A 7 -51.05 23.95 11.56
C LEU A 7 -51.97 25.10 11.17
N GLN A 8 -52.48 25.77 12.20
CA GLN A 8 -53.01 27.12 12.06
C GLN A 8 -51.96 27.95 11.30
N TYR A 9 -52.32 28.35 10.08
CA TYR A 9 -51.72 29.50 9.42
C TYR A 9 -51.71 30.66 10.41
N THR A 10 -50.62 31.43 10.47
CA THR A 10 -50.37 32.60 11.33
C THR A 10 -49.77 32.33 12.71
N THR A 11 -48.57 31.75 12.78
CA THR A 11 -47.57 32.29 13.71
C THR A 11 -46.80 33.37 12.95
N PRO A 12 -46.77 34.64 13.39
CA PRO A 12 -45.92 35.62 12.74
C PRO A 12 -44.49 35.08 12.77
N LEU A 13 -43.81 35.14 11.62
CA LEU A 13 -42.39 34.86 11.46
C LEU A 13 -41.64 35.83 12.39
N SER A 14 -41.49 35.47 13.67
CA SER A 14 -40.68 36.22 14.59
C SER A 14 -39.26 36.10 14.10
N ALA A 15 -38.72 37.22 13.61
CA ALA A 15 -37.32 37.39 13.33
C ALA A 15 -36.49 36.82 14.49
N GLY A 16 -35.70 35.79 14.21
CA GLY A 16 -34.62 35.35 15.10
C GLY A 16 -34.99 34.37 16.21
N ALA A 17 -35.60 33.22 15.90
CA ALA A 17 -35.26 32.03 16.68
C ALA A 17 -33.83 31.62 16.27
N PRO A 18 -32.79 31.77 17.13
CA PRO A 18 -31.37 31.62 16.77
C PRO A 18 -30.97 30.21 16.29
N ASN A 19 -31.93 29.29 16.21
CA ASN A 19 -31.74 27.89 15.89
C ASN A 19 -32.75 27.35 14.86
N SER A 20 -33.09 28.15 13.84
CA SER A 20 -33.98 27.74 12.75
C SER A 20 -33.45 28.16 11.38
N ILE A 21 -33.90 27.47 10.34
CA ILE A 21 -33.74 27.85 8.94
C ILE A 21 -35.09 28.42 8.51
N CYS A 22 -35.15 29.68 8.11
CA CYS A 22 -36.38 30.31 7.65
C CYS A 22 -36.33 30.49 6.14
N ILE A 23 -37.35 29.97 5.45
CA ILE A 23 -37.55 30.11 4.01
C ILE A 23 -38.78 31.00 3.81
N GLU A 24 -38.63 32.04 3.01
CA GLU A 24 -39.72 32.97 2.66
C GLU A 24 -39.91 33.01 1.15
N GLY A 25 -41.15 32.78 0.70
CA GLY A 25 -41.57 32.94 -0.68
C GLY A 25 -40.90 31.99 -1.68
N ALA A 26 -40.76 30.70 -1.36
CA ALA A 26 -40.18 29.73 -2.29
C ALA A 26 -41.15 29.42 -3.44
N ARG A 27 -40.67 29.59 -4.69
CA ARG A 27 -41.45 29.45 -5.93
C ARG A 27 -40.81 28.53 -6.97
N VAL A 28 -39.77 27.78 -6.57
CA VAL A 28 -39.08 26.83 -7.45
C VAL A 28 -40.05 25.74 -7.96
N HIS A 29 -40.07 25.56 -9.29
CA HIS A 29 -40.94 24.62 -10.00
C HIS A 29 -42.44 24.85 -9.73
N ASN A 30 -43.03 24.03 -8.87
CA ASN A 30 -44.47 24.04 -8.56
C ASN A 30 -44.78 24.54 -7.15
N LEU A 31 -43.79 25.07 -6.44
CA LEU A 31 -44.00 25.73 -5.15
C LEU A 31 -44.79 27.03 -5.36
N LYS A 32 -45.80 27.24 -4.51
CA LYS A 32 -46.73 28.37 -4.61
C LYS A 32 -46.45 29.38 -3.49
N ASP A 33 -45.31 30.07 -3.59
CA ASP A 33 -44.89 31.10 -2.64
C ASP A 33 -44.85 30.59 -1.19
N VAL A 34 -44.15 29.47 -1.01
CA VAL A 34 -44.14 28.73 0.26
C VAL A 34 -43.15 29.35 1.24
N SER A 35 -43.65 29.73 2.42
CA SER A 35 -42.84 30.16 3.55
C SER A 35 -42.88 29.11 4.67
N VAL A 36 -41.71 28.67 5.14
CA VAL A 36 -41.60 27.59 6.14
C VAL A 36 -40.40 27.82 7.06
N VAL A 37 -40.56 27.45 8.33
CA VAL A 37 -39.49 27.46 9.33
C VAL A 37 -39.11 26.02 9.67
N ILE A 38 -37.83 25.70 9.51
CA ILE A 38 -37.26 24.37 9.77
C ILE A 38 -36.40 24.46 11.04
N PRO A 39 -36.69 23.66 12.09
CA PRO A 39 -35.88 23.65 13.31
C PRO A 39 -34.50 23.05 13.03
N ARG A 40 -33.44 23.68 13.55
CA ARG A 40 -32.07 23.14 13.45
C ARG A 40 -31.78 22.11 14.55
N GLY A 41 -30.77 21.27 14.30
CA GLY A 41 -30.31 20.24 15.24
C GLY A 41 -31.32 19.11 15.42
N GLN A 42 -32.28 18.98 14.51
CA GLN A 42 -33.32 17.96 14.54
C GLN A 42 -33.36 17.20 13.23
N LEU A 43 -33.82 15.94 13.28
CA LEU A 43 -34.14 15.17 12.09
C LEU A 43 -35.49 15.63 11.55
N VAL A 44 -35.47 16.42 10.48
CA VAL A 44 -36.69 16.93 9.83
C VAL A 44 -37.03 16.06 8.61
N VAL A 45 -38.28 15.62 8.54
CA VAL A 45 -38.79 14.79 7.44
C VAL A 45 -39.82 15.59 6.65
N ILE A 46 -39.55 15.80 5.35
CA ILE A 46 -40.51 16.39 4.41
C ILE A 46 -41.30 15.26 3.77
N THR A 47 -42.63 15.27 3.92
CA THR A 47 -43.52 14.23 3.42
C THR A 47 -44.67 14.82 2.60
N GLY A 48 -45.34 13.99 1.81
CA GLY A 48 -46.42 14.38 0.90
C GLY A 48 -46.51 13.53 -0.37
N PRO A 49 -47.62 13.59 -1.12
CA PRO A 49 -47.84 12.78 -2.32
C PRO A 49 -46.82 13.06 -3.42
N SER A 50 -46.64 12.13 -4.37
CA SER A 50 -45.72 12.34 -5.50
C SER A 50 -46.07 13.63 -6.25
N GLY A 51 -45.06 14.40 -6.64
CA GLY A 51 -45.25 15.71 -7.29
C GLY A 51 -45.67 16.86 -6.36
N SER A 52 -45.79 16.67 -5.03
CA SER A 52 -46.19 17.76 -4.11
C SER A 52 -45.16 18.88 -3.89
N GLY A 53 -44.02 18.86 -4.59
CA GLY A 53 -42.95 19.87 -4.44
C GLY A 53 -41.92 19.58 -3.34
N LYS A 54 -41.88 18.37 -2.77
CA LYS A 54 -40.89 17.98 -1.74
C LYS A 54 -39.45 18.15 -2.25
N SER A 55 -39.18 17.60 -3.43
CA SER A 55 -37.85 17.68 -4.06
C SER A 55 -37.51 19.12 -4.45
N SER A 56 -38.50 19.88 -4.95
CA SER A 56 -38.35 21.30 -5.26
C SER A 56 -37.93 22.12 -4.04
N LEU A 57 -38.49 21.82 -2.87
CA LEU A 57 -38.13 22.50 -1.62
C LEU A 57 -36.77 22.02 -1.07
N ALA A 58 -36.53 20.70 -1.04
CA ALA A 58 -35.35 20.12 -0.41
C ALA A 58 -34.07 20.26 -1.27
N PHE A 59 -34.14 19.89 -2.54
CA PHE A 59 -32.98 19.85 -3.44
C PHE A 59 -32.86 21.15 -4.23
N ASP A 60 -33.93 21.54 -4.93
CA ASP A 60 -33.85 22.65 -5.89
C ASP A 60 -33.90 24.03 -5.22
N THR A 61 -34.34 24.10 -3.96
CA THR A 61 -34.33 25.34 -3.15
C THR A 61 -33.23 25.31 -2.09
N LEU A 62 -33.34 24.44 -1.08
CA LEU A 62 -32.44 24.43 0.07
C LEU A 62 -31.01 24.01 -0.27
N TYR A 63 -30.83 22.87 -0.93
CA TYR A 63 -29.49 22.39 -1.30
C TYR A 63 -28.84 23.29 -2.35
N ALA A 64 -29.59 23.74 -3.36
CA ALA A 64 -29.09 24.68 -4.37
C ALA A 64 -28.57 25.98 -3.73
N GLU A 65 -29.33 26.57 -2.79
CA GLU A 65 -28.90 27.79 -2.10
C GLU A 65 -27.70 27.54 -1.18
N GLY A 66 -27.69 26.43 -0.44
CA GLY A 66 -26.59 26.12 0.48
C GLY A 66 -25.29 25.81 -0.25
N GLN A 67 -25.36 25.12 -1.40
CA GLN A 67 -24.21 24.90 -2.27
C GLN A 67 -23.73 26.21 -2.89
N ARG A 68 -24.63 27.08 -3.36
CA ARG A 68 -24.29 28.40 -3.91
C ARG A 68 -23.55 29.26 -2.89
N GLN A 69 -24.08 29.39 -1.67
CA GLN A 69 -23.44 30.16 -0.60
C GLN A 69 -22.07 29.60 -0.22
N TYR A 70 -21.91 28.28 -0.21
CA TYR A 70 -20.61 27.64 0.03
C TYR A 70 -19.61 27.95 -1.07
N ILE A 71 -19.98 27.81 -2.35
CA ILE A 71 -19.11 28.15 -3.49
C ILE A 71 -18.74 29.63 -3.50
N GLU A 72 -19.66 30.51 -3.12
CA GLU A 72 -19.41 31.94 -2.99
C GLU A 72 -18.42 32.28 -1.86
N SER A 73 -18.26 31.43 -0.86
CA SER A 73 -17.21 31.61 0.16
C SER A 73 -15.80 31.23 -0.33
N LEU A 74 -15.71 30.49 -1.45
CA LEU A 74 -14.43 30.07 -2.02
C LEU A 74 -13.76 31.18 -2.83
N SER A 75 -12.45 31.01 -3.08
CA SER A 75 -11.63 31.95 -3.85
C SER A 75 -12.15 32.15 -5.27
N VAL A 76 -11.87 33.33 -5.86
CA VAL A 76 -12.29 33.69 -7.24
C VAL A 76 -11.84 32.64 -8.25
N TYR A 77 -10.64 32.07 -8.07
CA TYR A 77 -10.10 30.99 -8.91
C TYR A 77 -10.89 29.68 -8.78
N ALA A 78 -11.21 29.26 -7.55
CA ALA A 78 -11.97 28.03 -7.32
C ALA A 78 -13.38 28.09 -7.93
N ARG A 79 -14.00 29.27 -7.96
CA ARG A 79 -15.32 29.48 -8.57
C ARG A 79 -15.36 29.23 -10.07
N GLN A 80 -14.23 29.25 -10.78
CA GLN A 80 -14.17 29.00 -12.23
C GLN A 80 -14.39 27.51 -12.58
N PHE A 81 -14.07 26.60 -11.66
CA PHE A 81 -14.09 25.15 -11.90
C PHE A 81 -15.32 24.45 -11.29
N LEU A 82 -16.14 25.18 -10.54
CA LEU A 82 -17.31 24.63 -9.88
C LEU A 82 -18.56 25.04 -10.65
N HIS A 83 -19.43 24.08 -10.92
CA HIS A 83 -20.74 24.35 -11.50
C HIS A 83 -21.53 25.24 -10.54
N GLN A 84 -21.73 26.50 -10.94
CA GLN A 84 -22.64 27.39 -10.25
C GLN A 84 -24.07 26.92 -10.55
N MET A 85 -24.75 26.39 -9.53
CA MET A 85 -26.19 26.16 -9.64
C MET A 85 -26.90 27.50 -9.84
N SER A 86 -27.98 27.48 -10.63
CA SER A 86 -28.85 28.65 -10.76
C SER A 86 -29.39 29.05 -9.41
N ARG A 87 -29.41 30.36 -9.12
CA ARG A 87 -30.03 30.88 -7.90
C ARG A 87 -31.50 30.43 -7.87
N PRO A 88 -31.96 29.79 -6.79
CA PRO A 88 -33.36 29.38 -6.68
C PRO A 88 -34.29 30.60 -6.60
N ASP A 89 -35.52 30.45 -7.13
CA ASP A 89 -36.57 31.46 -6.99
C ASP A 89 -37.19 31.41 -5.59
N VAL A 90 -36.64 32.24 -4.71
CA VAL A 90 -37.03 32.40 -3.31
C VAL A 90 -36.73 33.84 -2.88
N ASP A 91 -37.57 34.42 -2.03
CA ASP A 91 -37.36 35.80 -1.57
C ASP A 91 -36.19 35.90 -0.60
N THR A 92 -36.19 35.07 0.44
CA THR A 92 -35.10 35.01 1.42
C THR A 92 -35.00 33.64 2.04
N ILE A 93 -33.76 33.17 2.21
CA ILE A 93 -33.44 32.05 3.08
C ILE A 93 -32.46 32.54 4.13
N SER A 94 -32.87 32.51 5.40
CA SER A 94 -32.01 32.90 6.50
C SER A 94 -31.65 31.70 7.36
N GLY A 95 -30.42 31.72 7.87
CA GLY A 95 -29.97 30.69 8.77
C GLY A 95 -29.63 29.34 8.13
N LEU A 96 -29.33 29.32 6.83
CA LEU A 96 -28.80 28.14 6.16
C LEU A 96 -27.31 27.96 6.47
N GLN A 97 -26.86 26.71 6.62
CA GLN A 97 -25.45 26.35 6.78
C GLN A 97 -24.97 25.65 5.50
N PRO A 98 -23.64 25.45 5.30
CA PRO A 98 -23.14 24.64 4.20
C PRO A 98 -23.86 23.29 4.15
N THR A 99 -24.51 23.01 3.01
CA THR A 99 -25.36 21.84 2.84
C THR A 99 -24.66 20.74 2.06
N ILE A 100 -24.83 19.50 2.50
CA ILE A 100 -24.43 18.30 1.75
C ILE A 100 -25.70 17.60 1.29
N CYS A 101 -25.76 17.27 -0.01
CA CYS A 101 -26.82 16.43 -0.57
C CYS A 101 -26.34 14.98 -0.63
N ILE A 102 -27.19 14.08 -0.16
CA ILE A 102 -27.04 12.63 -0.36
C ILE A 102 -28.29 12.18 -1.10
N ASP A 103 -28.17 11.97 -2.40
CA ASP A 103 -29.24 11.46 -3.25
C ASP A 103 -28.94 10.04 -3.75
N GLN A 104 -29.85 9.49 -4.55
CA GLN A 104 -29.72 8.15 -5.13
C GLN A 104 -29.09 8.18 -6.54
N ARG A 105 -28.52 9.32 -6.98
CA ARG A 105 -27.91 9.37 -8.31
C ARG A 105 -26.68 8.50 -8.29
N VAL A 106 -26.65 7.52 -9.19
CA VAL A 106 -25.49 6.65 -9.37
C VAL A 106 -24.35 7.54 -9.86
N GLY A 107 -23.27 7.62 -9.07
CA GLY A 107 -22.05 8.32 -9.47
C GLY A 107 -21.45 7.72 -10.75
N ILE A 108 -20.48 8.42 -11.34
CA ILE A 108 -19.78 7.95 -12.53
C ILE A 108 -19.12 6.59 -12.21
N GLN A 109 -19.53 5.55 -12.92
CA GLN A 109 -18.93 4.23 -12.81
C GLN A 109 -17.57 4.24 -13.50
N ASN A 110 -16.51 4.25 -12.69
CA ASN A 110 -15.15 4.02 -13.18
C ASN A 110 -14.80 2.54 -12.88
N PRO A 111 -14.33 1.76 -13.87
CA PRO A 111 -13.98 0.35 -13.67
C PRO A 111 -12.88 0.13 -12.62
N ARG A 112 -12.08 1.15 -12.31
CA ARG A 112 -11.07 1.12 -11.24
C ARG A 112 -11.55 1.69 -9.91
N SER A 113 -12.82 2.05 -9.80
CA SER A 113 -13.41 2.44 -8.53
C SER A 113 -14.12 1.24 -7.91
N THR A 114 -13.74 0.91 -6.69
CA THR A 114 -14.35 -0.14 -5.88
C THR A 114 -15.03 0.50 -4.67
N VAL A 115 -15.85 -0.28 -3.96
CA VAL A 115 -16.42 0.15 -2.67
C VAL A 115 -15.32 0.64 -1.72
N ALA A 116 -14.21 -0.10 -1.63
CA ALA A 116 -13.12 0.21 -0.71
C ALA A 116 -12.35 1.48 -1.09
N THR A 117 -12.28 1.85 -2.38
CA THR A 117 -11.66 3.12 -2.79
C THR A 117 -12.61 4.30 -2.58
N VAL A 118 -13.92 4.11 -2.75
CA VAL A 118 -14.92 5.17 -2.50
C VAL A 118 -15.03 5.49 -1.01
N THR A 119 -14.91 4.50 -0.14
CA THR A 119 -14.95 4.68 1.31
C THR A 119 -13.57 4.96 1.92
N GLU A 120 -12.52 5.11 1.11
CA GLU A 120 -11.11 5.29 1.53
C GLU A 120 -10.53 4.16 2.41
N ILE A 121 -11.28 3.07 2.63
CA ILE A 121 -10.83 1.91 3.40
C ILE A 121 -9.60 1.28 2.74
N TYR A 122 -9.56 1.24 1.41
CA TYR A 122 -8.43 0.73 0.67
C TYR A 122 -7.15 1.55 0.95
N ASP A 123 -7.27 2.85 1.11
CA ASP A 123 -6.13 3.74 1.36
C ASP A 123 -5.50 3.44 2.72
N HIS A 124 -6.33 3.21 3.73
CA HIS A 124 -5.87 2.73 5.04
C HIS A 124 -5.27 1.33 4.97
N LEU A 125 -5.86 0.43 4.18
CA LEU A 125 -5.36 -0.93 4.01
C LEU A 125 -3.97 -0.94 3.34
N ARG A 126 -3.74 -0.10 2.33
CA ARG A 126 -2.42 0.08 1.71
C ARG A 126 -1.39 0.57 2.73
N LEU A 127 -1.76 1.53 3.57
CA LEU A 127 -0.86 2.02 4.63
C LEU A 127 -0.56 0.94 5.66
N LEU A 128 -1.58 0.19 6.09
CA LEU A 128 -1.44 -0.93 7.02
C LEU A 128 -0.48 -1.99 6.48
N LEU A 129 -0.69 -2.43 5.23
CA LEU A 129 0.16 -3.44 4.59
C LEU A 129 1.59 -2.95 4.37
N ALA A 130 1.78 -1.69 4.01
CA ALA A 130 3.12 -1.14 3.83
C ALA A 130 3.90 -1.01 5.14
N ARG A 131 3.22 -0.78 6.27
CA ARG A 131 3.87 -0.56 7.57
C ARG A 131 4.02 -1.81 8.42
N LEU A 132 3.06 -2.73 8.35
CA LEU A 132 3.00 -3.92 9.21
C LEU A 132 3.06 -5.23 8.42
N GLY A 133 2.94 -5.18 7.09
CA GLY A 133 3.03 -6.36 6.25
C GLY A 133 4.44 -6.95 6.28
N THR A 134 4.54 -8.26 6.49
CA THR A 134 5.79 -8.99 6.27
C THR A 134 5.82 -9.45 4.82
N PRO A 135 6.72 -8.91 3.97
CA PRO A 135 6.81 -9.37 2.59
C PRO A 135 7.31 -10.79 2.52
N MET A 136 6.78 -11.53 1.56
CA MET A 136 7.10 -12.95 1.35
C MET A 136 7.62 -13.13 -0.07
N CYS A 137 8.63 -13.98 -0.23
CA CYS A 137 9.12 -14.38 -1.54
C CYS A 137 8.05 -15.17 -2.28
N PHE A 138 7.71 -14.79 -3.52
CA PHE A 138 6.67 -15.50 -4.29
C PHE A 138 7.13 -16.89 -4.78
N GLU A 139 8.44 -17.15 -4.83
CA GLU A 139 9.00 -18.42 -5.30
C GLU A 139 9.23 -19.41 -4.16
N CYS A 140 9.91 -19.01 -3.08
CA CYS A 140 10.22 -19.91 -1.95
C CYS A 140 9.35 -19.73 -0.71
N GLY A 141 8.55 -18.65 -0.63
CA GLY A 141 7.71 -18.37 0.54
C GLY A 141 8.46 -17.88 1.78
N GLU A 142 9.77 -17.60 1.71
CA GLU A 142 10.50 -17.05 2.85
C GLU A 142 10.18 -15.57 3.10
N ALA A 143 10.20 -15.17 4.36
CA ALA A 143 10.03 -13.77 4.76
C ALA A 143 11.21 -12.92 4.28
N ILE A 144 10.89 -11.83 3.59
CA ILE A 144 11.87 -10.85 3.14
C ILE A 144 12.03 -9.83 4.25
N ARG A 145 13.27 -9.59 4.64
CA ARG A 145 13.59 -8.60 5.67
C ARG A 145 14.67 -7.69 5.14
N GLN A 146 14.39 -6.39 5.16
CA GLN A 146 15.43 -5.38 5.07
C GLN A 146 15.93 -5.13 6.48
N GLN A 147 17.24 -5.22 6.69
CA GLN A 147 17.87 -4.90 7.97
C GLN A 147 18.85 -3.75 7.78
N SER A 148 18.76 -2.74 8.64
CA SER A 148 19.75 -1.66 8.66
C SER A 148 21.13 -2.19 9.07
N LYS A 149 22.19 -1.43 8.79
CA LYS A 149 23.56 -1.84 9.17
C LYS A 149 23.67 -1.97 10.69
N GLU A 150 22.99 -1.08 11.40
CA GLU A 150 22.87 -1.01 12.84
C GLU A 150 22.13 -2.22 13.40
N GLU A 151 21.01 -2.62 12.79
CA GLU A 151 20.26 -3.82 13.19
C GLU A 151 21.05 -5.12 12.95
N ILE A 152 21.77 -5.22 11.84
CA ILE A 152 22.64 -6.37 11.55
C ILE A 152 23.77 -6.43 12.59
N HIS A 153 24.37 -5.28 12.91
CA HIS A 153 25.41 -5.18 13.92
C HIS A 153 24.91 -5.58 15.31
N GLU A 154 23.74 -5.09 15.72
CA GLU A 154 23.11 -5.43 17.00
C GLU A 154 22.71 -6.92 17.07
N ALA A 155 22.20 -7.48 15.97
CA ALA A 155 21.88 -8.90 15.87
C ALA A 155 23.12 -9.81 16.02
N ILE A 156 24.27 -9.39 15.51
CA ILE A 156 25.54 -10.11 15.73
C ILE A 156 26.00 -9.93 17.18
N MET A 157 25.90 -8.74 17.75
CA MET A 157 26.32 -8.45 19.12
C MET A 157 25.46 -9.12 20.20
N SER A 158 24.19 -9.42 19.91
CA SER A 158 23.27 -10.09 20.83
C SER A 158 23.52 -11.60 20.98
N MET A 159 24.41 -12.17 20.15
CA MET A 159 24.78 -13.58 20.25
C MET A 159 25.57 -13.87 21.55
N PRO A 160 25.53 -15.11 22.07
CA PRO A 160 26.23 -15.47 23.29
C PRO A 160 27.73 -15.16 23.23
N VAL A 161 28.28 -14.67 24.34
CA VAL A 161 29.72 -14.38 24.47
C VAL A 161 30.54 -15.66 24.25
N GLY A 162 31.63 -15.55 23.49
CA GLY A 162 32.49 -16.70 23.15
C GLY A 162 32.14 -17.38 21.83
N THR A 163 31.03 -17.00 21.19
CA THR A 163 30.67 -17.48 19.84
C THR A 163 31.75 -17.09 18.82
N LYS A 164 32.22 -18.06 18.04
CA LYS A 164 33.16 -17.83 16.92
C LYS A 164 32.32 -17.46 15.70
N ALA A 165 32.59 -16.31 15.09
CA ALA A 165 31.84 -15.82 13.94
C ALA A 165 32.79 -15.47 12.79
N MET A 166 32.41 -15.86 11.57
CA MET A 166 33.05 -15.46 10.33
C MET A 166 32.08 -14.57 9.55
N ILE A 167 32.49 -13.32 9.33
CA ILE A 167 31.72 -12.33 8.57
C ILE A 167 32.21 -12.39 7.12
N MET A 168 31.30 -12.65 6.20
CA MET A 168 31.63 -12.88 4.81
C MET A 168 30.76 -12.05 3.86
N ALA A 169 31.37 -11.60 2.77
CA ALA A 169 30.67 -11.02 1.63
C ALA A 169 30.37 -12.13 0.61
N PRO A 170 29.10 -12.46 0.32
CA PRO A 170 28.78 -13.43 -0.71
C PRO A 170 29.02 -12.81 -2.10
N MET A 171 30.10 -13.22 -2.77
CA MET A 171 30.50 -12.65 -4.06
C MET A 171 29.88 -13.42 -5.24
N VAL A 172 29.65 -14.72 -5.07
CA VAL A 172 28.94 -15.58 -6.03
C VAL A 172 28.01 -16.51 -5.28
N ARG A 173 26.75 -16.56 -5.71
CA ARG A 173 25.72 -17.44 -5.12
C ARG A 173 25.04 -18.22 -6.23
N GLY A 174 25.23 -19.54 -6.25
CA GLY A 174 24.46 -20.42 -7.14
C GLY A 174 24.66 -20.18 -8.65
N LYS A 175 25.80 -19.60 -9.08
CA LYS A 175 26.06 -19.33 -10.50
C LYS A 175 27.04 -20.34 -11.12
N ARG A 176 26.76 -20.76 -12.36
CA ARG A 176 27.69 -21.57 -13.15
C ARG A 176 28.82 -20.72 -13.71
N GLY A 177 30.02 -21.29 -13.78
CA GLY A 177 31.19 -20.62 -14.38
C GLY A 177 32.44 -20.74 -13.54
N GLN A 178 33.58 -20.34 -14.13
CA GLN A 178 34.89 -20.42 -13.47
C GLN A 178 35.15 -19.26 -12.50
N HIS A 179 34.39 -18.16 -12.62
CA HIS A 179 34.44 -16.98 -11.73
C HIS A 179 35.85 -16.42 -11.47
N ARG A 180 36.77 -16.55 -12.44
CA ARG A 180 38.18 -16.08 -12.31
C ARG A 180 38.27 -14.60 -11.95
N GLU A 181 37.44 -13.77 -12.56
CA GLU A 181 37.36 -12.33 -12.27
C GLU A 181 37.00 -12.04 -10.81
N VAL A 182 36.11 -12.85 -10.22
CA VAL A 182 35.72 -12.70 -8.82
C VAL A 182 36.86 -13.11 -7.89
N LEU A 183 37.53 -14.22 -8.19
CA LEU A 183 38.68 -14.68 -7.42
C LEU A 183 39.83 -13.65 -7.46
N GLU A 184 40.09 -13.04 -8.63
CA GLU A 184 41.04 -11.93 -8.77
C GLU A 184 40.60 -10.68 -8.01
N LYS A 185 39.32 -10.34 -8.03
CA LYS A 185 38.76 -9.22 -7.27
C LYS A 185 39.00 -9.41 -5.77
N ILE A 186 38.81 -10.62 -5.24
CA ILE A 186 39.13 -10.95 -3.84
C ILE A 186 40.62 -10.72 -3.54
N ARG A 187 41.52 -11.10 -4.47
CA ARG A 187 42.98 -10.82 -4.32
C ARG A 187 43.27 -9.33 -4.28
N LYS A 188 42.70 -8.56 -5.20
CA LYS A 188 42.92 -7.11 -5.32
C LYS A 188 42.40 -6.32 -4.12
N LEU A 189 41.33 -6.80 -3.50
CA LEU A 189 40.77 -6.22 -2.28
C LEU A 189 41.60 -6.53 -1.02
N GLY A 190 42.62 -7.37 -1.13
CA GLY A 190 43.53 -7.70 -0.02
C GLY A 190 42.94 -8.68 1.00
N PHE A 191 41.83 -9.34 0.68
CA PHE A 191 41.32 -10.43 1.51
C PHE A 191 42.29 -11.62 1.43
N VAL A 192 42.45 -12.36 2.53
CA VAL A 192 43.40 -13.48 2.65
C VAL A 192 42.73 -14.83 2.37
N ARG A 193 41.41 -14.92 2.58
CA ARG A 193 40.65 -16.18 2.51
C ARG A 193 39.32 -16.01 1.82
N ALA A 194 38.86 -17.08 1.19
CA ALA A 194 37.49 -17.20 0.70
C ALA A 194 36.95 -18.59 1.00
N ARG A 195 35.64 -18.68 1.23
CA ARG A 195 34.92 -19.94 1.32
C ARG A 195 34.34 -20.27 -0.04
N ILE A 196 34.76 -21.38 -0.62
CA ILE A 196 34.30 -21.86 -1.93
C ILE A 196 33.63 -23.21 -1.73
N ASN A 197 32.35 -23.31 -2.09
CA ASN A 197 31.55 -24.53 -1.96
C ASN A 197 31.64 -25.17 -0.55
N GLY A 198 31.56 -24.35 0.49
CA GLY A 198 31.61 -24.78 1.90
C GLY A 198 33.01 -25.03 2.47
N ARG A 199 34.08 -24.98 1.65
CA ARG A 199 35.47 -25.15 2.11
C ARG A 199 36.22 -23.83 2.11
N VAL A 200 37.00 -23.57 3.15
CA VAL A 200 37.82 -22.36 3.26
C VAL A 200 39.16 -22.58 2.56
N PHE A 201 39.52 -21.67 1.67
CA PHE A 201 40.79 -21.64 0.96
C PHE A 201 41.53 -20.33 1.23
N ASP A 202 42.86 -20.41 1.27
CA ASP A 202 43.71 -19.22 1.22
C ASP A 202 43.80 -18.71 -0.23
N VAL A 203 44.02 -17.41 -0.41
CA VAL A 203 43.97 -16.75 -1.73
C VAL A 203 45.03 -17.25 -2.71
N GLU A 204 46.14 -17.75 -2.18
CA GLU A 204 47.23 -18.37 -2.95
C GLU A 204 46.86 -19.78 -3.44
N SER A 205 45.90 -20.45 -2.79
CA SER A 205 45.53 -21.85 -3.01
C SER A 205 44.10 -22.03 -3.53
N PHE A 206 43.54 -21.03 -4.20
CA PHE A 206 42.21 -21.15 -4.81
C PHE A 206 42.18 -22.26 -5.89
N PRO A 207 41.21 -23.19 -5.80
CA PRO A 207 41.05 -24.24 -6.79
C PRO A 207 40.55 -23.67 -8.12
N GLU A 208 40.92 -24.30 -9.24
CA GLU A 208 40.26 -24.01 -10.52
C GLU A 208 38.82 -24.52 -10.50
N LEU A 209 37.87 -23.62 -10.76
CA LEU A 209 36.44 -23.94 -10.76
C LEU A 209 36.00 -24.46 -12.12
N GLU A 210 35.09 -25.44 -12.13
CA GLU A 210 34.61 -26.07 -13.34
C GLU A 210 33.53 -25.20 -14.02
N PRO A 211 33.63 -24.89 -15.32
CA PRO A 211 32.74 -23.95 -15.99
C PRO A 211 31.28 -24.40 -16.03
N ARG A 212 31.01 -25.72 -15.96
CA ARG A 212 29.67 -26.29 -16.06
C ARG A 212 28.99 -26.53 -14.71
N LYS A 213 29.71 -26.38 -13.59
CA LYS A 213 29.16 -26.59 -12.25
C LYS A 213 28.72 -25.29 -11.61
N ILE A 214 27.76 -25.40 -10.70
CA ILE A 214 27.28 -24.31 -9.87
C ILE A 214 28.27 -24.11 -8.72
N HIS A 215 28.68 -22.87 -8.49
CA HIS A 215 29.62 -22.53 -7.44
C HIS A 215 29.04 -21.45 -6.50
N GLN A 216 29.47 -21.51 -5.24
CA GLN A 216 29.25 -20.49 -4.22
C GLN A 216 30.60 -20.01 -3.70
N ILE A 217 30.80 -18.69 -3.67
CA ILE A 217 32.06 -18.05 -3.29
C ILE A 217 31.73 -16.91 -2.32
N ASP A 218 32.17 -17.07 -1.07
CA ASP A 218 32.04 -16.06 -0.02
C ASP A 218 33.45 -15.54 0.35
N ALA A 219 33.70 -14.25 0.19
CA ALA A 219 34.94 -13.64 0.64
C ALA A 219 34.92 -13.48 2.16
N ILE A 220 35.93 -14.01 2.86
CA ILE A 220 36.01 -13.91 4.32
C ILE A 220 36.66 -12.57 4.67
N ILE A 221 35.87 -11.68 5.27
CA ILE A 221 36.32 -10.32 5.61
C ILE A 221 36.93 -10.30 6.99
N ASP A 222 36.23 -10.90 7.96
CA ASP A 222 36.75 -10.96 9.32
C ASP A 222 36.33 -12.25 10.03
N ARG A 223 37.15 -12.64 11.01
CA ARG A 223 36.91 -13.76 11.90
C ARG A 223 37.08 -13.26 13.32
N VAL A 224 35.98 -13.24 14.06
CA VAL A 224 35.90 -12.63 15.39
C VAL A 224 35.33 -13.61 16.40
N ILE A 225 35.66 -13.39 17.66
CA ILE A 225 35.01 -14.06 18.79
C ILE A 225 34.17 -13.00 19.47
N ILE A 226 32.87 -13.27 19.61
CA ILE A 226 31.91 -12.30 20.13
C ILE A 226 32.21 -12.02 21.59
N ARG A 227 32.57 -10.77 21.87
CA ARG A 227 32.94 -10.22 23.17
C ARG A 227 32.54 -8.74 23.22
N PRO A 228 32.36 -8.13 24.41
CA PRO A 228 31.93 -6.73 24.50
C PRO A 228 32.91 -5.73 23.85
N ASN A 229 34.20 -6.06 23.80
CA ASN A 229 35.26 -5.16 23.31
C ASN A 229 35.44 -5.17 21.78
N VAL A 230 34.77 -6.04 21.03
CA VAL A 230 34.93 -6.14 19.56
C VAL A 230 33.85 -5.37 18.78
N GLN A 231 33.06 -4.52 19.45
CA GLN A 231 31.91 -3.82 18.86
C GLN A 231 32.28 -2.96 17.65
N SER A 232 33.34 -2.14 17.74
CA SER A 232 33.79 -1.29 16.63
C SER A 232 34.28 -2.11 15.43
N ARG A 233 35.06 -3.17 15.70
CA ARG A 233 35.59 -4.09 14.69
C ARG A 233 34.48 -4.82 13.93
N ILE A 234 33.43 -5.26 14.62
CA ILE A 234 32.26 -5.88 13.98
C ILE A 234 31.54 -4.86 13.10
N GLY A 235 31.38 -3.61 13.54
CA GLY A 235 30.76 -2.55 12.76
C GLY A 235 31.48 -2.28 11.43
N GLU A 236 32.81 -2.17 11.46
CA GLU A 236 33.62 -2.02 10.24
C GLU A 236 33.53 -3.24 9.32
N SER A 237 33.54 -4.44 9.90
CA SER A 237 33.43 -5.70 9.16
C SER A 237 32.07 -5.86 8.47
N VAL A 238 30.97 -5.51 9.15
CA VAL A 238 29.61 -5.50 8.58
C VAL A 238 29.51 -4.51 7.43
N LYS A 239 30.08 -3.30 7.59
CA LYS A 239 30.11 -2.29 6.53
C LYS A 239 30.84 -2.78 5.28
N LEU A 240 32.03 -3.36 5.44
CA LEU A 240 32.81 -3.92 4.34
C LEU A 240 32.09 -5.10 3.69
N ALA A 241 31.45 -5.96 4.49
CA ALA A 241 30.72 -7.11 3.98
C ALA A 241 29.53 -6.72 3.12
N LEU A 242 28.70 -5.79 3.58
CA LEU A 242 27.59 -5.28 2.80
C LEU A 242 28.08 -4.52 1.55
N GLN A 243 29.19 -3.79 1.63
CA GLN A 243 29.73 -3.07 0.48
C GLN A 243 30.23 -4.02 -0.62
N HIS A 244 30.93 -5.09 -0.26
CA HIS A 244 31.49 -6.03 -1.24
C HIS A 244 30.51 -7.14 -1.65
N GLY A 245 29.55 -7.47 -0.79
CA GLY A 245 28.46 -8.42 -1.05
C GLY A 245 27.21 -7.79 -1.67
N GLU A 246 27.31 -6.58 -2.23
CA GLU A 246 26.21 -5.87 -2.90
C GLU A 246 24.94 -5.77 -2.04
N GLY A 247 25.10 -5.44 -0.76
CA GLY A 247 24.02 -5.32 0.23
C GLY A 247 23.67 -6.62 0.95
N LEU A 248 24.40 -7.72 0.71
CA LEU A 248 24.25 -8.98 1.42
C LEU A 248 25.46 -9.27 2.32
N LEU A 249 25.21 -9.98 3.42
CA LEU A 249 26.22 -10.44 4.37
C LEU A 249 25.89 -11.86 4.79
N THR A 250 26.86 -12.77 4.71
CA THR A 250 26.72 -14.12 5.26
C THR A 250 27.53 -14.22 6.55
N LEU A 251 26.87 -14.59 7.64
CA LEU A 251 27.50 -14.85 8.92
C LEU A 251 27.55 -16.36 9.14
N CYS A 252 28.73 -16.92 9.28
CA CYS A 252 28.90 -18.31 9.70
C CYS A 252 29.32 -18.30 11.17
N SER A 253 28.42 -18.73 12.05
CA SER A 253 28.63 -18.71 13.50
C SER A 253 28.70 -20.11 14.08
N ARG A 254 29.50 -20.26 15.14
CA ARG A 254 29.61 -21.49 15.92
C ARG A 254 29.71 -21.13 17.39
N HIS A 255 28.71 -21.54 18.16
CA HIS A 255 28.72 -21.44 19.60
C HIS A 255 29.02 -22.81 20.22
N VAL A 256 29.93 -22.86 21.18
CA VAL A 256 30.18 -24.05 22.00
C VAL A 256 29.90 -23.63 23.45
N PRO A 257 28.90 -24.21 24.12
CA PRO A 257 28.63 -23.96 25.54
C PRO A 257 29.86 -24.28 26.39
N ALA A 258 30.06 -23.54 27.48
CA ALA A 258 31.23 -23.70 28.36
C ALA A 258 31.42 -25.12 28.93
N ASP A 259 30.32 -25.89 29.00
CA ASP A 259 30.27 -27.23 29.61
C ASP A 259 30.31 -28.38 28.58
N ALA A 260 30.43 -28.07 27.28
CA ALA A 260 30.41 -29.04 26.18
C ALA A 260 31.81 -29.27 25.58
N ALA A 261 32.06 -30.47 25.04
CA ALA A 261 33.29 -30.75 24.32
C ALA A 261 33.40 -29.87 23.06
N GLU A 262 34.62 -29.42 22.71
CA GLU A 262 34.86 -28.52 21.55
C GLU A 262 34.32 -29.05 20.20
N SER A 263 34.00 -30.33 20.13
CA SER A 263 33.48 -31.05 18.97
C SER A 263 31.96 -30.96 18.76
N GLU A 264 31.18 -30.43 19.70
CA GLU A 264 29.69 -30.47 19.63
C GLU A 264 29.03 -29.24 18.98
N GLY A 265 29.79 -28.21 18.60
CA GLY A 265 29.25 -27.02 17.94
C GLY A 265 29.14 -27.16 16.42
N GLU A 266 27.93 -27.10 15.86
CA GLU A 266 27.70 -27.02 14.42
C GLU A 266 27.91 -25.59 13.90
N TRP A 267 28.42 -25.46 12.67
CA TRP A 267 28.52 -24.16 11.99
C TRP A 267 27.18 -23.83 11.33
N ILE A 268 26.59 -22.71 11.73
CA ILE A 268 25.30 -22.25 11.21
C ILE A 268 25.54 -21.01 10.35
N ASP A 269 25.01 -21.05 9.13
CA ASP A 269 25.01 -19.91 8.22
C ASP A 269 23.72 -19.11 8.36
N THR A 270 23.87 -17.82 8.67
CA THR A 270 22.77 -16.84 8.70
C THR A 270 23.05 -15.78 7.64
N LEU A 271 22.09 -15.56 6.73
CA LEU A 271 22.17 -14.48 5.75
C LEU A 271 21.47 -13.22 6.29
N PHE A 272 22.14 -12.09 6.16
CA PHE A 272 21.61 -10.76 6.40
C PHE A 272 21.56 -9.98 5.08
N SER A 273 20.55 -9.14 4.91
CA SER A 273 20.34 -8.31 3.73
C SER A 273 20.01 -6.87 4.14
N SER A 274 20.76 -5.90 3.60
CA SER A 274 20.38 -4.49 3.65
C SER A 274 19.43 -4.08 2.50
N LEU A 275 19.11 -5.01 1.61
CA LEU A 275 18.18 -4.85 0.51
C LEU A 275 16.87 -5.59 0.81
N TYR A 276 15.76 -5.16 0.20
CA TYR A 276 14.52 -5.95 0.13
C TYR A 276 14.68 -7.13 -0.84
N ALA A 277 15.58 -8.07 -0.54
CA ALA A 277 15.86 -9.21 -1.40
C ALA A 277 15.59 -10.52 -0.68
N CYS A 278 15.06 -11.50 -1.41
CA CYS A 278 14.94 -12.86 -0.92
C CYS A 278 16.33 -13.45 -0.68
N PRO A 279 16.63 -13.93 0.54
CA PRO A 279 17.89 -14.58 0.86
C PRO A 279 18.21 -15.75 -0.06
N SER A 280 17.25 -16.60 -0.38
CA SER A 280 17.50 -17.87 -1.07
C SER A 280 17.44 -17.73 -2.60
N CYS A 281 16.43 -17.05 -3.13
CA CYS A 281 16.21 -16.92 -4.58
C CYS A 281 16.97 -15.74 -5.21
N GLY A 282 17.42 -14.76 -4.42
CA GLY A 282 18.06 -13.55 -4.95
C GLY A 282 17.11 -12.60 -5.68
N ILE A 283 15.80 -12.82 -5.56
CA ILE A 283 14.76 -11.93 -6.09
C ILE A 283 14.81 -10.63 -5.30
N ASN A 284 15.03 -9.52 -6.00
CA ASN A 284 14.98 -8.19 -5.40
C ASN A 284 13.57 -7.63 -5.52
N TYR A 285 13.09 -7.03 -4.44
CA TYR A 285 11.84 -6.31 -4.37
C TYR A 285 12.13 -4.82 -4.26
N GLU A 286 11.29 -4.01 -4.89
CA GLU A 286 11.31 -2.58 -4.65
C GLU A 286 10.90 -2.27 -3.21
N GLU A 287 11.27 -1.07 -2.73
CA GLU A 287 10.87 -0.61 -1.41
C GLU A 287 9.34 -0.62 -1.28
N ILE A 288 8.86 -1.20 -0.18
CA ILE A 288 7.44 -1.36 0.06
C ILE A 288 6.89 -0.03 0.58
N GLU A 289 6.10 0.62 -0.28
CA GLU A 289 5.42 1.87 0.03
C GLU A 289 3.90 1.69 -0.13
N PRO A 290 3.04 2.52 0.47
CA PRO A 290 1.60 2.43 0.27
C PRO A 290 1.18 2.44 -1.22
N ARG A 291 1.95 3.09 -2.11
CA ARG A 291 1.68 3.11 -3.55
C ARG A 291 1.88 1.75 -4.24
N THR A 292 2.73 0.87 -3.70
CA THR A 292 2.97 -0.47 -4.28
C THR A 292 1.77 -1.38 -4.09
N PHE A 293 0.87 -1.06 -3.17
CA PHE A 293 -0.42 -1.73 -2.99
C PHE A 293 -1.56 -1.06 -3.79
N SER A 294 -1.26 -0.05 -4.61
CA SER A 294 -2.29 0.63 -5.40
C SER A 294 -2.41 0.03 -6.79
N PHE A 295 -3.52 -0.64 -7.08
CA PHE A 295 -3.84 -1.09 -8.45
C PHE A 295 -4.13 0.08 -9.42
N ASN A 296 -4.31 1.30 -8.90
CA ASN A 296 -4.42 2.52 -9.70
C ASN A 296 -3.06 3.14 -10.08
N SER A 297 -1.96 2.61 -9.54
CA SER A 297 -0.61 3.09 -9.78
C SER A 297 0.19 2.04 -10.56
N PRO A 298 1.05 2.42 -11.51
CA PRO A 298 1.89 1.44 -12.22
C PRO A 298 2.77 0.60 -11.29
N TYR A 299 3.10 1.12 -10.10
CA TYR A 299 3.91 0.41 -9.10
C TYR A 299 3.19 -0.78 -8.43
N GLY A 300 1.86 -0.77 -8.39
CA GLY A 300 1.06 -1.83 -7.75
C GLY A 300 0.03 -2.48 -8.66
N ALA A 301 -0.11 -1.99 -9.89
CA ALA A 301 -0.99 -2.55 -10.89
C ALA A 301 -0.39 -3.84 -11.45
N CYS A 302 -1.22 -4.88 -11.57
CA CYS A 302 -0.87 -6.08 -12.33
C CYS A 302 -0.50 -5.69 -13.77
N ALA A 303 0.62 -6.21 -14.28
CA ALA A 303 1.11 -5.91 -15.62
C ALA A 303 0.16 -6.37 -16.72
N ASP A 304 -0.54 -7.48 -16.53
CA ASP A 304 -1.40 -8.08 -17.56
C ASP A 304 -2.73 -7.32 -17.72
N CYS A 305 -3.37 -6.96 -16.60
CA CYS A 305 -4.68 -6.27 -16.62
C CYS A 305 -4.58 -4.76 -16.33
N THR A 306 -3.38 -4.23 -16.09
CA THR A 306 -3.13 -2.83 -15.70
C THR A 306 -3.93 -2.38 -14.47
N GLY A 307 -4.18 -3.31 -13.54
CA GLY A 307 -4.95 -3.06 -12.32
C GLY A 307 -6.48 -3.04 -12.49
N LEU A 308 -7.01 -3.45 -13.65
CA LEU A 308 -8.46 -3.60 -13.85
C LEU A 308 -9.03 -4.84 -13.15
N GLY A 309 -8.21 -5.85 -12.88
CA GLY A 309 -8.64 -7.11 -12.28
C GLY A 309 -9.53 -7.98 -13.18
N GLN A 310 -9.70 -7.59 -14.45
CA GLN A 310 -10.49 -8.30 -15.45
C GLN A 310 -9.75 -8.29 -16.78
N SER A 311 -9.98 -9.32 -17.60
CA SER A 311 -9.51 -9.39 -18.99
C SER A 311 -10.70 -9.76 -19.87
N GLN A 312 -10.82 -9.12 -21.05
CA GLN A 312 -11.84 -9.49 -22.02
C GLN A 312 -11.34 -10.68 -22.82
N GLN A 313 -12.07 -11.79 -22.73
CA GLN A 313 -11.81 -13.01 -23.48
C GLN A 313 -13.11 -13.48 -24.13
N PHE A 314 -12.98 -14.31 -25.16
CA PHE A 314 -14.14 -14.96 -25.74
C PHE A 314 -14.72 -15.97 -24.75
N ASP A 315 -16.00 -15.82 -24.47
CA ASP A 315 -16.75 -16.83 -23.75
C ASP A 315 -17.26 -17.87 -24.74
N CYS A 316 -16.77 -19.10 -24.62
CA CYS A 316 -17.16 -20.19 -25.51
C CYS A 316 -18.66 -20.51 -25.39
N GLU A 317 -19.27 -20.27 -24.23
CA GLU A 317 -20.70 -20.50 -23.99
C GLU A 317 -21.58 -19.48 -24.72
N LEU A 318 -21.07 -18.27 -24.96
CA LEU A 318 -21.78 -17.25 -25.76
C LEU A 318 -21.64 -17.48 -27.26
N ILE A 319 -20.59 -18.19 -27.69
CA ILE A 319 -20.36 -18.53 -29.10
C ILE A 319 -21.22 -19.73 -29.51
N CYS A 320 -21.35 -20.74 -28.65
CA CYS A 320 -22.18 -21.92 -28.91
C CYS A 320 -23.12 -22.17 -27.73
N PRO A 321 -24.22 -21.38 -27.61
CA PRO A 321 -25.14 -21.49 -26.48
C PRO A 321 -25.89 -22.81 -26.44
N ASP A 322 -26.07 -23.47 -27.59
CA ASP A 322 -26.70 -24.78 -27.70
C ASP A 322 -25.84 -25.76 -28.49
N LEU A 323 -25.06 -26.56 -27.74
CA LEU A 323 -24.19 -27.62 -28.26
C LEU A 323 -24.96 -28.78 -28.93
N SER A 324 -26.29 -28.80 -28.85
CA SER A 324 -27.13 -29.83 -29.48
C SER A 324 -27.53 -29.49 -30.93
N LEU A 325 -27.37 -28.23 -31.34
CA LEU A 325 -27.62 -27.81 -32.72
C LEU A 325 -26.47 -28.24 -33.64
N SER A 326 -26.80 -28.59 -34.88
CA SER A 326 -25.78 -28.77 -35.92
C SER A 326 -25.28 -27.40 -36.40
N LEU A 327 -24.09 -27.38 -37.02
CA LEU A 327 -23.54 -26.15 -37.61
C LEU A 327 -24.48 -25.53 -38.66
N GLU A 328 -25.17 -26.35 -39.45
CA GLU A 328 -26.17 -25.88 -40.43
C GLU A 328 -27.43 -25.30 -39.76
N ALA A 329 -27.76 -25.73 -38.54
CA ALA A 329 -28.89 -25.24 -37.77
C ALA A 329 -28.57 -23.95 -36.96
N GLY A 330 -27.37 -23.39 -37.11
CA GLY A 330 -26.97 -22.14 -36.46
C GLY A 330 -26.42 -22.31 -35.04
N ALA A 331 -25.60 -23.35 -34.81
CA ALA A 331 -24.96 -23.59 -33.51
C ALA A 331 -23.89 -22.54 -33.12
N LEU A 332 -23.45 -21.67 -34.04
CA LEU A 332 -22.42 -20.63 -33.86
C LEU A 332 -23.01 -19.22 -34.04
#